data_AF-A0A9Q3H4M8-F1
#
_entry.id   AF-A0A9Q3H4M8-F1
#
_cell.length_a   1.000
_cell.length_b   1.000
_cell.length_c   1.000
_cell.angle_alpha   90.00
_cell.angle_beta   90.00
_cell.angle_gamma   90.00
#
_symmetry.space_group_name_H-M   'P 1'
#
loop_
_entity.id
_entity.type
_entity.pdbx_description
1 polymer ?
#
loop_
_entity_poly.entity_id
_entity_poly.type
_entity_poly.pdbx_seq_one_letter_code
_entity_poly.pdbx_strand_id
1 'polypeptide(L)'
;MRTPCNSIIQTPLLPHQKTGLAFLWEREISNGQSAHHLWATSPPGSTFNARHIITNKFISSFESLSTTTPLGGLLVDDMGLGKTIQALALIGTLKQQLITNPQRSTPTIILCPPRLITNWKSQISKHAQAGALQAKIYHGPTRHSLCNAKIWKCDIIITSYNTITQEFKQTPISTSSIFKINWQRIILDEAHLLSSHQIFLMGTPIHNTIYDLLGMISFITQPQSSDQDNWSPFILSSLSKGRNDMLNLALQHLSLRHTKTTHLKSLPTIRHHYELLPLNPTMQQEYSALYKECLSSKRKRPGEVFRNINKLQICCNHHILLNTIPDADLEDHKGSSTQGNSSKITLTLLDVATCMISSKISHLLKSSLKNKQSNCGQTKLVVYTQWTQFLSLIGIALAHHSILSAQINGTITEQAQEKSLENFFNNSECELLIASITTAGTGLNITCANMFYLMVRGPPKFYYDFRTLTSKFPGAQLEPSQ
;
A
#
# COMPACT_ATOMS: atom_id res chain seq x y z
N MET A 1 8.02 -9.83 26.99
CA MET A 1 7.36 -9.19 25.82
C MET A 1 6.59 -7.96 26.29
N ARG A 2 6.79 -6.80 25.67
CA ARG A 2 6.06 -5.56 26.02
C ARG A 2 4.60 -5.65 25.53
N THR A 3 3.68 -5.13 26.32
CA THR A 3 2.26 -5.00 25.96
C THR A 3 1.79 -3.60 26.32
N PRO A 4 0.98 -2.94 25.47
CA PRO A 4 0.41 -1.66 25.81
C PRO A 4 -0.54 -1.82 27.01
N CYS A 5 -0.75 -0.76 27.79
CA CYS A 5 -1.75 -0.82 28.85
C CYS A 5 -3.17 -0.92 28.29
N ASN A 6 -3.95 -1.81 28.90
CA ASN A 6 -5.35 -2.06 28.56
C ASN A 6 -6.24 -0.82 28.74
N SER A 7 -5.80 0.17 29.54
CA SER A 7 -6.49 1.45 29.72
C SER A 7 -6.41 2.37 28.50
N ILE A 8 -5.49 2.11 27.57
CA ILE A 8 -5.34 2.89 26.33
C ILE A 8 -5.71 2.04 25.12
N ILE A 9 -5.16 0.84 25.01
CA ILE A 9 -5.41 -0.07 23.90
C ILE A 9 -6.18 -1.28 24.43
N GLN A 10 -7.43 -1.44 24.00
CA GLN A 10 -8.31 -2.50 24.50
C GLN A 10 -8.12 -3.84 23.78
N THR A 11 -7.55 -3.81 22.57
CA THR A 11 -7.38 -5.03 21.77
C THR A 11 -6.11 -5.78 22.19
N PRO A 12 -6.21 -7.06 22.57
CA PRO A 12 -5.05 -7.86 22.91
C PRO A 12 -4.19 -8.12 21.67
N LEU A 13 -2.87 -7.91 21.80
CA LEU A 13 -1.92 -8.17 20.73
C LEU A 13 -1.59 -9.66 20.59
N LEU A 14 -1.53 -10.13 19.35
CA LEU A 14 -0.99 -11.45 18.99
C LEU A 14 0.52 -11.52 19.25
N PRO A 15 1.11 -12.73 19.41
CA PRO A 15 2.54 -12.86 19.71
C PRO A 15 3.47 -12.12 18.72
N HIS A 16 3.24 -12.22 17.41
CA HIS A 16 4.02 -11.50 16.40
C HIS A 16 3.78 -9.99 16.40
N GLN A 17 2.63 -9.54 16.91
CA GLN A 17 2.35 -8.12 17.08
C GLN A 17 3.10 -7.56 18.29
N LYS A 18 3.31 -8.37 19.34
CA LYS A 18 4.14 -7.99 20.50
C LYS A 18 5.62 -7.90 20.13
N THR A 19 6.12 -8.79 19.27
CA THR A 19 7.50 -8.69 18.74
C THR A 19 7.65 -7.45 17.86
N GLY A 20 6.67 -7.16 17.00
CA GLY A 20 6.63 -5.92 16.22
C GLY A 20 6.61 -4.66 17.08
N LEU A 21 5.79 -4.63 18.14
CA LEU A 21 5.78 -3.52 19.10
C LEU A 21 7.14 -3.37 19.80
N ALA A 22 7.75 -4.47 20.25
CA ALA A 22 9.04 -4.43 20.91
C ALA A 22 10.15 -3.89 19.99
N PHE A 23 10.16 -4.32 18.73
CA PHE A 23 11.07 -3.81 17.70
C PHE A 23 10.87 -2.30 17.48
N LEU A 24 9.65 -1.85 17.22
CA LEU A 24 9.37 -0.42 16.98
C LEU A 24 9.74 0.44 18.19
N TRP A 25 9.44 -0.06 19.38
CA TRP A 25 9.78 0.60 20.64
C TRP A 25 11.29 0.78 20.80
N GLU A 26 12.05 -0.29 20.56
CA GLU A 26 13.50 -0.27 20.67
C GLU A 26 14.14 0.74 19.71
N ARG A 27 13.56 0.89 18.52
CA ARG A 27 13.99 1.85 17.49
C ARG A 27 13.65 3.31 17.81
N GLU A 28 12.90 3.57 18.88
CA GLU A 28 12.59 4.93 19.34
C GLU A 28 13.41 5.36 20.56
N ILE A 29 14.18 4.44 21.16
CA ILE A 29 15.10 4.78 22.26
C ILE A 29 16.53 4.90 21.71
N SER A 30 17.22 5.97 22.10
CA SER A 30 18.61 6.25 21.73
C SER A 30 19.62 5.19 22.17
N ASN A 31 19.27 4.34 23.13
CA ASN A 31 20.10 3.28 23.70
C ASN A 31 19.60 1.85 23.36
N GLY A 32 18.87 1.70 22.24
CA GLY A 32 18.41 0.38 21.79
C GLY A 32 19.56 -0.60 21.49
N GLN A 33 19.35 -1.90 21.66
CA GLN A 33 20.39 -2.92 21.38
C GLN A 33 20.71 -3.02 19.88
N SER A 34 19.71 -2.85 19.03
CA SER A 34 19.76 -2.78 17.57
C SER A 34 20.69 -1.67 17.07
N ALA A 35 20.82 -0.59 17.83
CA ALA A 35 21.74 0.50 17.57
C ALA A 35 23.21 0.04 17.63
N HIS A 36 23.55 -0.89 18.52
CA HIS A 36 24.92 -1.39 18.70
C HIS A 36 25.38 -2.34 17.59
N HIS A 37 24.46 -3.07 16.95
CA HIS A 37 24.83 -4.09 15.96
C HIS A 37 25.42 -3.51 14.66
N LEU A 38 25.23 -2.21 14.41
CA LEU A 38 25.82 -1.49 13.29
C LEU A 38 27.27 -1.05 13.53
N TRP A 39 27.80 -1.28 14.74
CA TRP A 39 29.11 -0.84 15.16
C TRP A 39 30.00 -2.03 15.53
N ALA A 40 31.16 -2.11 14.91
CA ALA A 40 32.21 -3.05 15.28
C ALA A 40 33.16 -2.38 16.29
N THR A 41 33.35 -3.00 17.46
CA THR A 41 34.31 -2.53 18.45
C THR A 41 35.73 -2.70 17.94
N SER A 42 36.56 -1.67 18.11
CA SER A 42 37.96 -1.74 17.72
C SER A 42 38.79 -2.57 18.72
N PRO A 43 39.93 -3.16 18.29
CA PRO A 43 40.82 -3.88 19.19
C PRO A 43 41.40 -2.98 20.31
N PRO A 44 41.80 -3.55 21.46
CA PRO A 44 42.44 -2.81 22.55
C PRO A 44 43.72 -2.11 22.05
N GLY A 45 43.88 -0.81 22.36
CA GLY A 45 45.04 0.01 21.97
C GLY A 45 44.88 0.83 20.68
N SER A 46 43.69 0.82 20.07
CA SER A 46 43.35 1.67 18.93
C SER A 46 42.90 3.08 19.36
N THR A 47 43.09 4.09 18.50
CA THR A 47 42.71 5.50 18.76
C THR A 47 41.20 5.77 18.69
N PHE A 48 40.39 4.77 18.32
CA PHE A 48 38.95 4.88 18.13
C PHE A 48 38.25 3.67 18.75
N ASN A 49 37.12 3.87 19.42
CA ASN A 49 36.43 2.82 20.16
C ASN A 49 35.56 1.92 19.27
N ALA A 50 34.97 2.48 18.21
CA ALA A 50 34.08 1.74 17.33
C ALA A 50 34.10 2.25 15.88
N ARG A 51 33.80 1.34 14.94
CA ARG A 51 33.64 1.62 13.51
C ARG A 51 32.24 1.23 13.04
N HIS A 52 31.55 2.15 12.36
CA HIS A 52 30.27 1.86 11.73
C HIS A 52 30.45 0.93 10.53
N ILE A 53 29.72 -0.18 10.48
CA ILE A 53 29.96 -1.26 9.52
C ILE A 53 29.63 -0.81 8.08
N ILE A 54 28.61 0.03 7.90
CA ILE A 54 28.14 0.46 6.57
C ILE A 54 28.93 1.65 6.02
N THR A 55 29.10 2.69 6.83
CA THR A 55 29.72 3.97 6.40
C THR A 55 31.22 4.04 6.66
N ASN A 56 31.78 3.07 7.40
CA ASN A 56 33.16 3.08 7.89
C ASN A 56 33.54 4.30 8.75
N LYS A 57 32.55 4.99 9.33
CA LYS A 57 32.78 6.10 10.26
C LYS A 57 33.38 5.58 11.57
N PHE A 58 34.40 6.26 12.07
CA PHE A 58 35.03 5.94 13.35
C PHE A 58 34.55 6.89 14.44
N ILE A 59 34.36 6.36 15.64
CA ILE A 59 33.95 7.12 16.81
C ILE A 59 34.95 6.88 17.95
N SER A 60 35.33 7.97 18.63
CA SER A 60 36.23 7.96 19.78
C SER A 60 35.53 7.80 21.14
N SER A 61 34.22 8.10 21.27
CA SER A 61 33.46 7.98 22.52
C SER A 61 32.13 7.23 22.38
N PHE A 62 31.81 6.32 23.31
CA PHE A 62 30.56 5.54 23.29
C PHE A 62 29.30 6.41 23.48
N GLU A 63 29.42 7.59 24.10
CA GLU A 63 28.29 8.53 24.26
C GLU A 63 27.78 9.05 22.90
N SER A 64 28.66 9.20 21.91
CA SER A 64 28.29 9.62 20.55
C SER A 64 27.65 8.50 19.69
N LEU A 65 27.65 7.26 20.19
CA LEU A 65 26.94 6.14 19.54
C LEU A 65 25.42 6.37 19.59
N SER A 66 24.91 6.88 20.72
CA SER A 66 23.48 7.16 20.94
C SER A 66 22.92 8.26 20.02
N THR A 67 23.77 9.20 19.61
CA THR A 67 23.41 10.32 18.72
C THR A 67 23.51 9.99 17.24
N THR A 68 24.16 8.88 16.87
CA THR A 68 24.45 8.52 15.47
C THR A 68 23.61 7.36 14.97
N THR A 69 22.89 6.67 15.86
CA THR A 69 22.02 5.57 15.45
C THR A 69 20.71 6.13 14.91
N PRO A 70 20.30 5.72 13.70
CA PRO A 70 19.06 6.22 13.12
C PRO A 70 17.88 5.76 13.97
N LEU A 71 16.93 6.66 14.23
CA LEU A 71 15.70 6.34 14.94
C LEU A 71 14.61 5.92 13.94
N GLY A 72 13.72 5.04 14.38
CA GLY A 72 12.64 4.48 13.55
C GLY A 72 13.05 3.24 12.75
N GLY A 73 12.09 2.65 12.04
CA GLY A 73 12.31 1.40 11.34
C GLY A 73 11.17 1.05 10.38
N LEU A 74 11.41 0.01 9.60
CA LEU A 74 10.51 -0.53 8.59
C LEU A 74 9.80 -1.75 9.15
N LEU A 75 8.52 -1.61 9.45
CA LEU A 75 7.67 -2.76 9.73
C LEU A 75 7.12 -3.30 8.41
N VAL A 76 7.61 -4.45 7.97
CA VAL A 76 7.38 -5.05 6.66
C VAL A 76 6.59 -6.36 6.77
N ASP A 77 5.61 -6.38 7.65
CA ASP A 77 4.74 -7.54 7.84
C ASP A 77 3.81 -7.75 6.63
N ASP A 78 3.55 -9.01 6.27
CA ASP A 78 2.56 -9.37 5.25
C ASP A 78 1.21 -8.68 5.50
N MET A 79 0.50 -8.33 4.42
CA MET A 79 -0.82 -7.69 4.49
C MET A 79 -1.80 -8.53 5.32
N GLY A 80 -2.44 -7.92 6.32
CA GLY A 80 -3.38 -8.59 7.22
C GLY A 80 -2.79 -9.08 8.55
N LEU A 81 -1.48 -8.95 8.80
CA LEU A 81 -0.89 -9.27 10.10
C LEU A 81 -1.12 -8.23 11.21
N GLY A 82 -1.81 -7.12 10.90
CA GLY A 82 -2.19 -6.10 11.88
C GLY A 82 -1.16 -5.00 12.11
N LYS A 83 -0.49 -4.50 11.05
CA LYS A 83 0.44 -3.37 11.16
C LYS A 83 -0.19 -2.13 11.82
N THR A 84 -1.46 -1.85 11.50
CA THR A 84 -2.22 -0.74 12.10
C THR A 84 -2.32 -0.86 13.62
N ILE A 85 -2.69 -2.04 14.15
CA ILE A 85 -2.79 -2.23 15.60
C ILE A 85 -1.41 -2.19 16.27
N GLN A 86 -0.35 -2.66 15.62
CA GLN A 86 1.02 -2.51 16.15
C GLN A 86 1.42 -1.03 16.26
N ALA A 87 1.12 -0.21 15.25
CA ALA A 87 1.36 1.23 15.28
C ALA A 87 0.53 1.94 16.38
N LEU A 88 -0.74 1.59 16.54
CA LEU A 88 -1.59 2.14 17.62
C LEU A 88 -1.08 1.71 19.00
N ALA A 89 -0.63 0.47 19.15
CA ALA A 89 -0.03 -0.02 20.39
C ALA A 89 1.24 0.75 20.77
N LEU A 90 2.07 1.10 19.78
CA LEU A 90 3.26 1.93 19.99
C LEU A 90 2.88 3.34 20.49
N ILE A 91 1.92 3.99 19.84
CA ILE A 91 1.41 5.31 20.26
C ILE A 91 0.86 5.24 21.69
N GLY A 92 0.05 4.22 21.99
CA GLY A 92 -0.54 4.05 23.32
C GLY A 92 0.49 3.78 24.41
N THR A 93 1.53 2.98 24.12
CA THR A 93 2.59 2.67 25.09
C THR A 93 3.38 3.92 25.48
N LEU A 94 3.72 4.79 24.51
CA LEU A 94 4.38 6.06 24.82
C LEU A 94 3.49 7.01 25.60
N LYS A 95 2.21 7.11 25.22
CA LYS A 95 1.24 7.96 25.94
C LYS A 95 1.19 7.62 27.42
N GLN A 96 1.20 6.33 27.75
CA GLN A 96 1.26 5.88 29.14
C GLN A 96 2.52 6.38 29.87
N GLN A 97 3.68 6.32 29.23
CA GLN A 97 4.93 6.80 29.85
C GLN A 97 4.89 8.30 30.14
N LEU A 98 4.25 9.08 29.27
CA LEU A 98 4.09 10.52 29.44
C LEU A 98 3.11 10.87 30.57
N ILE A 99 2.12 10.01 30.83
CA ILE A 99 1.27 10.14 32.03
C ILE A 99 2.12 9.94 33.30
N THR A 100 3.04 8.97 33.28
CA THR A 100 3.92 8.71 34.43
C THR A 100 5.08 9.70 34.58
N ASN A 101 5.51 10.34 33.50
CA ASN A 101 6.56 11.35 33.50
C ASN A 101 6.15 12.52 32.58
N PRO A 102 5.58 13.60 33.13
CA PRO A 102 4.95 14.66 32.35
C PRO A 102 5.96 15.60 31.71
N GLN A 103 6.66 15.13 30.68
CA GLN A 103 7.16 15.98 29.61
C GLN A 103 6.11 16.02 28.50
N ARG A 104 5.81 17.20 27.97
CA ARG A 104 4.76 17.35 26.95
C ARG A 104 5.24 16.77 25.63
N SER A 105 4.72 15.62 25.22
CA SER A 105 5.01 15.08 23.89
C SER A 105 4.27 15.85 22.80
N THR A 106 4.91 15.93 21.65
CA THR A 106 4.27 16.41 20.43
C THR A 106 3.37 15.31 19.82
N PRO A 107 2.44 15.66 18.92
CA PRO A 107 1.57 14.68 18.28
C PRO A 107 2.32 13.73 17.33
N THR A 108 1.73 12.56 17.06
CA THR A 108 2.11 11.67 15.95
C THR A 108 1.32 12.03 14.69
N ILE A 109 1.98 12.12 13.55
CA ILE A 109 1.33 12.29 12.24
C ILE A 109 1.31 10.97 11.48
N ILE A 110 0.15 10.63 10.91
CA ILE A 110 -0.06 9.47 10.06
C ILE A 110 -0.36 9.98 8.64
N LEU A 111 0.54 9.68 7.70
CA LEU A 111 0.35 9.90 6.28
C LEU A 111 -0.15 8.60 5.66
N CYS A 112 -1.26 8.66 4.94
CA CYS A 112 -1.82 7.49 4.27
C CYS A 112 -2.47 7.91 2.93
N PRO A 113 -2.77 6.97 2.02
CA PRO A 113 -3.64 7.26 0.89
C PRO A 113 -4.97 7.84 1.36
N PRO A 114 -5.60 8.80 0.63
CA PRO A 114 -6.84 9.45 1.08
C PRO A 114 -7.94 8.47 1.53
N ARG A 115 -8.06 7.33 0.83
CA ARG A 115 -9.04 6.26 1.11
C ARG A 115 -8.83 5.53 2.44
N LEU A 116 -7.64 5.63 3.01
CA LEU A 116 -7.29 4.97 4.27
C LEU A 116 -7.54 5.86 5.48
N ILE A 117 -7.86 7.15 5.29
CA ILE A 117 -8.06 8.11 6.39
C ILE A 117 -9.22 7.68 7.30
N THR A 118 -10.37 7.34 6.72
CA THR A 118 -11.54 6.87 7.46
C THR A 118 -11.29 5.52 8.12
N ASN A 119 -10.60 4.61 7.42
CA ASN A 119 -10.19 3.33 8.00
C ASN A 119 -9.31 3.54 9.25
N TRP A 120 -8.29 4.40 9.20
CA TRP A 120 -7.48 4.73 10.38
C TRP A 120 -8.32 5.26 11.54
N LYS A 121 -9.27 6.17 11.28
CA LYS A 121 -10.20 6.66 12.30
C LYS A 121 -11.06 5.54 12.92
N SER A 122 -11.57 4.63 12.08
CA SER A 122 -12.34 3.47 12.51
C SER A 122 -11.48 2.50 13.35
N GLN A 123 -10.26 2.19 12.91
CA GLN A 123 -9.33 1.32 13.65
C GLN A 123 -8.94 1.92 15.01
N ILE A 124 -8.73 3.24 15.10
CA ILE A 124 -8.48 3.92 16.38
C ILE A 124 -9.68 3.73 17.31
N SER A 125 -10.90 3.98 16.81
CA SER A 125 -12.13 3.84 17.60
C SER A 125 -12.38 2.39 18.04
N LYS A 126 -11.99 1.42 17.21
CA LYS A 126 -12.13 -0.02 17.47
C LYS A 126 -11.11 -0.52 18.49
N HIS A 127 -9.87 -0.04 18.43
CA HIS A 127 -8.76 -0.63 19.17
C HIS A 127 -8.33 0.15 20.41
N ALA A 128 -8.63 1.45 20.48
CA ALA A 128 -8.38 2.27 21.65
C ALA A 128 -9.60 2.34 22.56
N GLN A 129 -9.38 2.52 23.86
CA GLN A 129 -10.43 2.85 24.81
C GLN A 129 -11.07 4.21 24.44
N ALA A 130 -12.36 4.37 24.74
CA ALA A 130 -13.10 5.59 24.41
C ALA A 130 -12.44 6.83 25.03
N GLY A 131 -12.06 7.80 24.18
CA GLY A 131 -11.38 9.03 24.62
C GLY A 131 -9.90 8.87 24.98
N ALA A 132 -9.33 7.66 24.97
CA ALA A 132 -7.95 7.43 25.35
C ALA A 132 -6.93 7.93 24.31
N LEU A 133 -7.30 8.00 23.02
CA LEU A 133 -6.48 8.60 21.96
C LEU A 133 -7.29 9.68 21.21
N GLN A 134 -6.86 10.94 21.29
CA GLN A 134 -7.43 12.06 20.57
C GLN A 134 -6.86 12.14 19.15
N ALA A 135 -7.61 11.60 18.19
CA ALA A 135 -7.26 11.63 16.78
C ALA A 135 -8.07 12.68 16.01
N LYS A 136 -7.41 13.46 15.14
CA LYS A 136 -8.08 14.40 14.22
C LYS A 136 -7.62 14.22 12.78
N ILE A 137 -8.53 14.50 11.84
CA ILE A 137 -8.27 14.43 10.41
C ILE A 137 -7.87 15.82 9.90
N TYR A 138 -6.66 15.93 9.34
CA TYR A 138 -6.20 17.07 8.58
C TYR A 138 -6.31 16.75 7.09
N HIS A 139 -7.51 16.87 6.52
CA HIS A 139 -7.76 16.59 5.10
C HIS A 139 -8.95 17.39 4.58
N GLY A 140 -9.01 17.59 3.26
CA GLY A 140 -10.12 18.26 2.60
C GLY A 140 -10.28 19.74 2.96
N PRO A 141 -11.45 20.35 2.70
CA PRO A 141 -11.72 21.77 2.95
C PRO A 141 -11.77 22.11 4.45
N THR A 142 -12.10 21.13 5.30
CA THR A 142 -12.17 21.30 6.76
C THR A 142 -10.79 21.44 7.42
N ARG A 143 -9.68 21.22 6.70
CA ARG A 143 -8.32 21.26 7.26
C ARG A 143 -7.95 22.61 7.89
N HIS A 144 -8.43 23.71 7.34
CA HIS A 144 -8.16 25.06 7.86
C HIS A 144 -8.81 25.33 9.23
N SER A 145 -9.74 24.49 9.68
CA SER A 145 -10.36 24.60 11.02
C SER A 145 -9.44 24.14 12.17
N LEU A 146 -8.36 23.43 11.84
CA LEU A 146 -7.35 22.92 12.77
C LEU A 146 -6.20 23.93 12.89
N CYS A 147 -6.33 24.87 13.83
CA CYS A 147 -5.23 25.73 14.21
C CYS A 147 -4.16 24.95 15.01
N ASN A 148 -2.93 25.48 15.04
CA ASN A 148 -1.81 24.89 15.78
C ASN A 148 -2.21 24.48 17.20
N ALA A 149 -2.85 25.37 17.97
CA ALA A 149 -3.26 25.11 19.35
C ALA A 149 -4.17 23.87 19.51
N LYS A 150 -4.99 23.54 18.51
CA LYS A 150 -5.81 22.32 18.50
C LYS A 150 -4.99 21.09 18.14
N ILE A 151 -3.99 21.21 17.27
CA ILE A 151 -3.10 20.12 16.88
C ILE A 151 -2.23 19.68 18.07
N TRP A 152 -1.69 20.65 18.83
CA TRP A 152 -0.90 20.41 20.06
C TRP A 152 -1.64 19.69 21.20
N LYS A 153 -2.97 19.55 21.10
CA LYS A 153 -3.80 18.81 22.07
C LYS A 153 -4.12 17.39 21.61
N CYS A 154 -3.84 17.07 20.35
CA CYS A 154 -4.12 15.76 19.79
C CYS A 154 -2.97 14.79 20.06
N ASP A 155 -3.28 13.50 20.16
CA ASP A 155 -2.27 12.43 20.15
C ASP A 155 -1.90 12.06 18.72
N ILE A 156 -2.88 12.08 17.81
CA ILE A 156 -2.77 11.60 16.43
C ILE A 156 -3.38 12.62 15.46
N ILE A 157 -2.64 12.95 14.40
CA ILE A 157 -3.14 13.66 13.22
C ILE A 157 -3.06 12.74 12.01
N ILE A 158 -4.19 12.54 11.32
CA ILE A 158 -4.26 11.71 10.11
C ILE A 158 -4.41 12.65 8.91
N THR A 159 -3.57 12.48 7.90
CA THR A 159 -3.63 13.24 6.64
C THR A 159 -3.23 12.36 5.46
N SER A 160 -3.34 12.91 4.24
CA SER A 160 -2.90 12.23 3.04
C SER A 160 -1.59 12.75 2.48
N TYR A 161 -0.89 11.90 1.73
CA TYR A 161 0.29 12.29 0.95
C TYR A 161 0.00 13.51 0.07
N ASN A 162 -1.10 13.48 -0.69
CA ASN A 162 -1.50 14.58 -1.57
C ASN A 162 -1.71 15.90 -0.81
N THR A 163 -2.31 15.83 0.38
CA THR A 163 -2.53 17.01 1.22
C THR A 163 -1.20 17.63 1.66
N ILE A 164 -0.25 16.81 2.13
CA ILE A 164 1.10 17.29 2.50
C ILE A 164 1.82 17.89 1.29
N THR A 165 1.79 17.22 0.14
CA THR A 165 2.42 17.72 -1.09
C THR A 165 1.82 19.05 -1.55
N GLN A 166 0.50 19.21 -1.46
CA GLN A 166 -0.17 20.46 -1.80
C GLN A 166 0.21 21.59 -0.84
N GLU A 167 0.18 21.34 0.47
CA GLU A 167 0.60 22.32 1.48
C GLU A 167 2.06 22.75 1.26
N PHE A 168 2.95 21.79 0.98
CA PHE A 168 4.36 22.07 0.71
C PHE A 168 4.58 22.95 -0.53
N LYS A 169 3.78 22.76 -1.59
CA LYS A 169 3.89 23.53 -2.84
C LYS A 169 3.24 24.92 -2.76
N GLN A 170 2.11 25.04 -2.07
CA GLN A 170 1.24 26.22 -2.12
C GLN A 170 1.43 27.16 -0.94
N THR A 171 1.92 26.67 0.19
CA THR A 171 2.09 27.49 1.40
C THR A 171 3.58 27.61 1.72
N PRO A 172 4.09 28.83 1.95
CA PRO A 172 5.38 28.99 2.59
C PRO A 172 5.43 28.16 3.87
N ILE A 173 6.56 27.48 4.13
CA ILE A 173 6.75 26.68 5.35
C ILE A 173 6.42 27.51 6.60
N SER A 174 6.73 28.82 6.57
CA SER A 174 6.48 29.82 7.61
C SER A 174 5.00 30.17 7.84
N THR A 175 4.05 29.72 7.01
CA THR A 175 2.61 29.94 7.22
C THR A 175 1.84 28.64 7.43
N SER A 176 2.38 27.52 6.95
CA SER A 176 1.77 26.21 7.14
C SER A 176 1.65 25.83 8.62
N SER A 177 0.48 25.31 9.02
CA SER A 177 0.28 24.82 10.40
C SER A 177 0.99 23.49 10.65
N ILE A 178 1.16 22.68 9.60
CA ILE A 178 1.65 21.31 9.68
C ILE A 178 3.18 21.21 9.69
N PHE A 179 3.90 22.11 9.00
CA PHE A 179 5.38 22.11 8.97
C PHE A 179 6.02 22.95 10.07
N LYS A 180 5.24 23.69 10.86
CA LYS A 180 5.71 24.40 12.07
C LYS A 180 5.79 23.53 13.31
N ILE A 181 5.17 22.36 13.27
CA ILE A 181 5.03 21.47 14.42
C ILE A 181 6.15 20.45 14.34
N ASN A 182 6.90 20.33 15.44
CA ASN A 182 7.85 19.24 15.59
C ASN A 182 7.07 17.98 15.92
N TRP A 183 6.94 17.06 14.96
CA TRP A 183 6.21 15.81 15.16
C TRP A 183 7.02 14.84 16.03
N GLN A 184 6.35 14.17 16.97
CA GLN A 184 6.98 13.12 17.77
C GLN A 184 7.38 11.94 16.89
N ARG A 185 6.50 11.63 15.93
CA ARG A 185 6.62 10.49 15.02
C ARG A 185 5.88 10.78 13.73
N ILE A 186 6.45 10.31 12.63
CA ILE A 186 5.81 10.25 11.32
C ILE A 186 5.59 8.77 10.96
N ILE A 187 4.33 8.38 10.76
CA ILE A 187 3.90 7.04 10.31
C ILE A 187 3.38 7.18 8.89
N LEU A 188 3.81 6.32 7.98
CA LEU A 188 3.56 6.42 6.54
C LEU A 188 2.95 5.14 6.03
N ASP A 189 1.65 5.05 5.93
CA ASP A 189 0.97 3.83 5.49
C ASP A 189 0.98 3.69 3.96
N GLU A 190 1.06 2.45 3.47
CA GLU A 190 1.15 2.12 2.04
C GLU A 190 2.13 2.99 1.25
N ALA A 191 3.28 3.27 1.85
CA ALA A 191 4.07 4.38 1.37
C ALA A 191 4.65 4.14 -0.02
N HIS A 192 4.75 2.89 -0.50
CA HIS A 192 5.26 2.52 -1.84
C HIS A 192 4.63 3.32 -3.00
N LEU A 193 3.47 3.95 -2.76
CA LEU A 193 2.79 4.89 -3.64
C LEU A 193 3.52 6.22 -3.85
N LEU A 194 4.50 6.56 -3.00
CA LEU A 194 5.38 7.72 -3.12
C LEU A 194 6.56 7.45 -4.07
N SER A 195 6.34 6.75 -5.18
CA SER A 195 7.37 6.51 -6.20
C SER A 195 7.77 7.83 -6.86
N SER A 196 8.62 8.57 -6.16
CA SER A 196 9.39 9.77 -6.46
C SER A 196 9.76 10.42 -5.12
N HIS A 197 10.92 10.01 -4.57
CA HIS A 197 11.65 10.68 -3.49
C HIS A 197 10.88 10.84 -2.14
N GLN A 198 11.22 9.94 -1.20
CA GLN A 198 11.19 10.04 0.27
C GLN A 198 9.99 9.39 1.04
N ILE A 199 10.36 8.55 2.05
CA ILE A 199 9.73 8.24 3.36
C ILE A 199 8.55 7.21 3.50
N PHE A 200 8.72 6.06 4.22
CA PHE A 200 7.77 4.91 4.15
C PHE A 200 7.56 3.97 5.40
N LEU A 201 6.32 3.53 5.73
CA LEU A 201 5.97 2.20 6.28
C LEU A 201 5.27 1.37 5.17
N MET A 202 5.47 0.05 5.18
CA MET A 202 5.12 -0.79 4.04
C MET A 202 4.49 -2.13 4.38
N GLY A 203 3.56 -2.57 3.52
CA GLY A 203 3.20 -3.98 3.40
C GLY A 203 4.04 -4.76 2.38
N THR A 204 4.77 -4.08 1.49
CA THR A 204 5.43 -4.70 0.30
C THR A 204 6.63 -3.87 -0.19
N PRO A 205 7.89 -4.19 0.18
CA PRO A 205 8.99 -3.22 0.07
C PRO A 205 9.75 -3.13 -1.26
N ILE A 206 9.49 -3.98 -2.26
CA ILE A 206 10.39 -4.12 -3.43
C ILE A 206 9.67 -3.87 -4.75
N HIS A 207 8.62 -3.05 -4.74
CA HIS A 207 7.79 -2.95 -5.95
C HIS A 207 8.35 -2.03 -7.04
N ASN A 208 9.37 -1.20 -6.80
CA ASN A 208 9.89 -0.29 -7.82
C ASN A 208 11.39 0.00 -7.63
N THR A 209 12.26 -0.80 -8.24
CA THR A 209 13.72 -0.58 -8.27
C THR A 209 14.43 -0.58 -6.90
N ILE A 210 15.75 -0.76 -6.94
CA ILE A 210 16.58 -0.62 -5.74
C ILE A 210 16.56 0.83 -5.19
N TYR A 211 16.31 1.81 -6.06
CA TYR A 211 16.35 3.22 -5.70
C TYR A 211 15.22 3.62 -4.75
N ASP A 212 14.03 3.02 -4.87
CA ASP A 212 12.95 3.30 -3.94
C ASP A 212 13.29 2.80 -2.53
N LEU A 213 13.84 1.58 -2.44
CA LEU A 213 14.31 1.02 -1.17
C LEU A 213 15.40 1.90 -0.53
N LEU A 214 16.35 2.36 -1.35
CA LEU A 214 17.40 3.27 -0.91
C LEU A 214 16.84 4.63 -0.47
N GLY A 215 15.79 5.14 -1.12
CA GLY A 215 15.09 6.35 -0.70
C GLY A 215 14.45 6.22 0.68
N MET A 216 13.93 5.03 1.02
CA MET A 216 13.37 4.80 2.36
C MET A 216 14.45 4.65 3.42
N ILE A 217 15.52 3.91 3.09
CA ILE A 217 16.69 3.78 3.98
C ILE A 217 17.24 5.17 4.25
N SER A 218 17.47 5.97 3.21
CA SER A 218 17.96 7.34 3.32
C SER A 218 17.08 8.20 4.22
N PHE A 219 15.74 8.09 4.09
CA PHE A 219 14.85 8.82 4.99
C PHE A 219 15.04 8.45 6.47
N ILE A 220 15.14 7.16 6.79
CA ILE A 220 15.31 6.70 8.17
C ILE A 220 16.71 7.07 8.68
N THR A 221 17.71 7.00 7.81
CA THR A 221 19.11 7.17 8.18
C THR A 221 19.60 8.60 8.16
N GLN A 222 18.86 9.54 7.56
CA GLN A 222 19.25 10.95 7.51
C GLN A 222 19.24 11.56 8.92
N PRO A 223 20.39 11.96 9.47
CA PRO A 223 20.41 12.74 10.69
C PRO A 223 19.94 14.16 10.36
N GLN A 224 19.28 14.82 11.32
CA GLN A 224 18.74 16.19 11.13
C GLN A 224 19.83 17.27 10.89
N SER A 225 21.12 16.92 10.82
CA SER A 225 22.21 17.89 10.81
C SER A 225 23.47 17.55 9.99
N SER A 226 23.58 16.40 9.29
CA SER A 226 24.81 16.13 8.49
C SER A 226 24.65 15.12 7.34
N ASP A 227 25.17 15.47 6.16
CA ASP A 227 25.20 14.62 4.94
C ASP A 227 26.08 13.35 5.06
N GLN A 228 26.86 13.21 6.12
CA GLN A 228 27.89 12.17 6.27
C GLN A 228 27.36 10.76 6.60
N ASP A 229 26.09 10.62 6.99
CA ASP A 229 25.50 9.34 7.39
C ASP A 229 24.55 8.76 6.31
N ASN A 230 24.67 9.22 5.05
CA ASN A 230 23.90 8.65 3.94
C ASN A 230 24.45 7.27 3.53
N TRP A 231 23.66 6.21 3.75
CA TRP A 231 24.06 4.84 3.44
C TRP A 231 23.97 4.47 1.96
N SER A 232 23.21 5.24 1.17
CA SER A 232 22.89 4.86 -0.22
C SER A 232 24.11 4.66 -1.13
N PRO A 233 25.16 5.53 -1.12
CA PRO A 233 26.35 5.33 -1.94
C PRO A 233 27.11 4.05 -1.59
N PHE A 234 27.21 3.71 -0.30
CA PHE A 234 27.89 2.50 0.18
C PHE A 234 27.15 1.24 -0.28
N ILE A 235 25.82 1.22 -0.13
CA ILE A 235 24.98 0.11 -0.58
C ILE A 235 25.07 -0.05 -2.11
N LEU A 236 24.95 1.04 -2.88
CA LEU A 236 25.06 1.02 -4.34
C LEU A 236 26.43 0.50 -4.81
N SER A 237 27.51 0.93 -4.15
CA SER A 237 28.86 0.47 -4.47
C SER A 237 29.08 -1.03 -4.18
N SER A 238 28.38 -1.57 -3.19
CA SER A 238 28.40 -3.01 -2.89
C SER A 238 27.64 -3.79 -3.95
N LEU A 239 26.45 -3.30 -4.32
CA LEU A 239 25.59 -3.92 -5.32
C LEU A 239 26.21 -3.90 -6.72
N SER A 240 26.89 -2.82 -7.10
CA SER A 240 27.60 -2.74 -8.39
C SER A 240 28.75 -3.74 -8.49
N LYS A 241 29.29 -4.19 -7.34
CA LYS A 241 30.30 -5.26 -7.23
C LYS A 241 29.66 -6.66 -7.08
N GLY A 242 28.34 -6.78 -7.21
CA GLY A 242 27.60 -8.04 -7.07
C GLY A 242 27.43 -8.54 -5.63
N ARG A 243 27.71 -7.71 -4.61
CA ARG A 243 27.60 -8.10 -3.20
C ARG A 243 26.38 -7.49 -2.54
N ASN A 244 25.59 -8.31 -1.85
CA ASN A 244 24.36 -7.90 -1.17
C ASN A 244 24.53 -7.68 0.35
N ASP A 245 25.72 -7.95 0.90
CA ASP A 245 25.97 -8.01 2.35
C ASP A 245 25.61 -6.70 3.06
N MET A 246 25.98 -5.56 2.47
CA MET A 246 25.67 -4.22 2.99
C MET A 246 24.17 -3.93 3.01
N LEU A 247 23.45 -4.37 1.98
CA LEU A 247 21.99 -4.21 1.91
C LEU A 247 21.31 -5.10 2.95
N ASN A 248 21.75 -6.35 3.07
CA ASN A 248 21.20 -7.31 4.02
C ASN A 248 21.39 -6.83 5.45
N LEU A 249 22.59 -6.35 5.77
CA LEU A 249 22.90 -5.80 7.08
C LEU A 249 22.02 -4.57 7.37
N ALA A 250 21.90 -3.63 6.42
CA ALA A 250 21.00 -2.49 6.57
C ALA A 250 19.55 -2.91 6.83
N LEU A 251 19.01 -3.86 6.05
CA LEU A 251 17.64 -4.35 6.22
C LEU A 251 17.46 -5.15 7.52
N GLN A 252 18.46 -5.91 7.94
CA GLN A 252 18.43 -6.66 9.18
C GLN A 252 18.30 -5.74 10.40
N HIS A 253 18.93 -4.55 10.35
CA HIS A 253 18.84 -3.57 11.43
C HIS A 253 17.61 -2.67 11.32
N LEU A 254 17.26 -2.22 10.11
CA LEU A 254 16.22 -1.24 9.92
C LEU A 254 14.83 -1.86 9.79
N SER A 255 14.70 -3.15 9.46
CA SER A 255 13.41 -3.76 9.15
C SER A 255 13.09 -4.99 9.98
N LEU A 256 11.81 -5.15 10.30
CA LEU A 256 11.23 -6.37 10.82
C LEU A 256 10.19 -6.88 9.82
N ARG A 257 10.23 -8.18 9.54
CA ARG A 257 9.30 -8.82 8.60
C ARG A 257 8.76 -10.13 9.15
N HIS A 258 7.45 -10.15 9.37
CA HIS A 258 6.70 -11.37 9.60
C HIS A 258 5.94 -11.81 8.33
N THR A 259 5.87 -13.12 8.11
CA THR A 259 5.06 -13.71 7.03
C THR A 259 3.86 -14.46 7.59
N LYS A 260 2.79 -14.56 6.80
CA LYS A 260 1.61 -15.34 7.19
C LYS A 260 1.95 -16.80 7.48
N THR A 261 2.83 -17.39 6.68
CA THR A 261 3.26 -18.78 6.83
C THR A 261 4.01 -19.04 8.14
N THR A 262 4.74 -18.06 8.67
CA THR A 262 5.52 -18.24 9.91
C THR A 262 4.68 -18.02 11.16
N HIS A 263 3.69 -17.12 11.13
CA HIS A 263 2.95 -16.71 12.34
C HIS A 263 1.47 -17.12 12.37
N LEU A 264 0.88 -17.52 11.25
CA LEU A 264 -0.51 -17.98 11.18
C LEU A 264 -0.54 -19.46 10.76
N LYS A 265 -0.61 -20.35 11.77
CA LYS A 265 -0.53 -21.81 11.57
C LYS A 265 -1.78 -22.44 10.92
N SER A 266 -2.86 -21.68 10.71
CA SER A 266 -4.17 -22.23 10.29
C SER A 266 -4.90 -21.35 9.27
N LEU A 267 -4.20 -20.86 8.24
CA LEU A 267 -4.87 -20.21 7.12
C LEU A 267 -5.36 -21.24 6.08
N PRO A 268 -6.56 -21.05 5.51
CA PRO A 268 -7.01 -21.90 4.42
C PRO A 268 -6.08 -21.75 3.21
N THR A 269 -5.87 -22.84 2.48
CA THR A 269 -5.06 -22.82 1.27
C THR A 269 -5.79 -22.07 0.15
N ILE A 270 -5.12 -21.07 -0.42
CA ILE A 270 -5.64 -20.38 -1.61
C ILE A 270 -5.46 -21.31 -2.80
N ARG A 271 -6.57 -21.63 -3.49
CA ARG A 271 -6.57 -22.43 -4.72
C ARG A 271 -6.67 -21.50 -5.92
N HIS A 272 -5.70 -21.62 -6.83
CA HIS A 272 -5.70 -20.86 -8.07
C HIS A 272 -6.28 -21.71 -9.20
N HIS A 273 -7.35 -21.23 -9.81
CA HIS A 273 -7.97 -21.84 -10.99
C HIS A 273 -7.77 -20.94 -12.19
N TYR A 274 -7.26 -21.50 -13.29
CA TYR A 274 -7.07 -20.79 -14.55
C TYR A 274 -8.02 -21.36 -15.58
N GLU A 275 -8.94 -20.53 -16.07
CA GLU A 275 -9.88 -20.90 -17.11
C GLU A 275 -9.55 -20.19 -18.42
N LEU A 276 -9.32 -20.99 -19.47
CA LEU A 276 -9.10 -20.50 -20.82
C LEU A 276 -10.45 -20.35 -21.50
N LEU A 277 -10.79 -19.12 -21.88
CA LEU A 277 -12.05 -18.79 -22.53
C LEU A 277 -11.81 -18.47 -24.01
N PRO A 278 -12.50 -19.15 -24.95
CA PRO A 278 -12.45 -18.75 -26.35
C PRO A 278 -13.12 -17.39 -26.52
N LEU A 279 -12.57 -16.55 -27.41
CA LEU A 279 -13.23 -15.30 -27.78
C LEU A 279 -14.52 -15.61 -28.54
N ASN A 280 -15.54 -14.78 -28.33
CA ASN A 280 -16.73 -14.78 -29.18
C ASN A 280 -16.32 -14.54 -30.65
N PRO A 281 -16.96 -15.20 -31.63
CA PRO A 281 -16.61 -15.04 -33.05
C PRO A 281 -16.47 -13.59 -33.52
N THR A 282 -17.37 -12.70 -33.07
CA THR A 282 -17.31 -11.27 -33.40
C THR A 282 -16.04 -10.61 -32.85
N MET A 283 -15.73 -10.84 -31.57
CA MET A 283 -14.51 -10.31 -30.95
C MET A 283 -13.25 -10.94 -31.53
N GLN A 284 -13.30 -12.20 -31.93
CA GLN A 284 -12.16 -12.88 -32.54
C GLN A 284 -11.78 -12.25 -33.88
N GLN A 285 -12.77 -11.88 -34.69
CA GLN A 285 -12.55 -11.16 -35.95
C GLN A 285 -11.91 -9.79 -35.69
N GLU A 286 -12.47 -9.00 -34.78
CA GLU A 286 -11.95 -7.68 -34.42
C GLU A 286 -10.54 -7.76 -33.82
N TYR A 287 -10.29 -8.72 -32.92
CA TYR A 287 -8.97 -8.96 -32.34
C TYR A 287 -7.95 -9.30 -33.43
N SER A 288 -8.32 -10.14 -34.40
CA SER A 288 -7.43 -10.51 -35.49
C SER A 288 -7.08 -9.33 -36.41
N ALA A 289 -8.04 -8.43 -36.66
CA ALA A 289 -7.83 -7.21 -37.42
C ALA A 289 -6.90 -6.25 -36.67
N LEU A 290 -7.18 -6.00 -35.39
CA LEU A 290 -6.36 -5.17 -34.51
C LEU A 290 -4.93 -5.72 -34.37
N TYR A 291 -4.78 -7.04 -34.28
CA TYR A 291 -3.48 -7.70 -34.20
C TYR A 291 -2.65 -7.47 -35.47
N LYS A 292 -3.26 -7.59 -36.65
CA LYS A 292 -2.60 -7.30 -37.94
C LYS A 292 -2.19 -5.82 -38.04
N GLU A 293 -3.08 -4.90 -37.65
CA GLU A 293 -2.77 -3.47 -37.58
C GLU A 293 -1.58 -3.21 -36.66
N CYS A 294 -1.61 -3.80 -35.45
CA CYS A 294 -0.53 -3.70 -34.47
C CYS A 294 0.79 -4.27 -34.97
N LEU A 295 0.82 -5.13 -35.99
CA LEU A 295 2.04 -5.70 -36.57
C LEU A 295 2.58 -4.95 -37.79
N SER A 296 1.75 -4.14 -38.46
CA SER A 296 2.06 -3.48 -39.74
C SER A 296 3.32 -2.60 -39.72
N SER A 297 3.65 -1.95 -38.60
CA SER A 297 4.87 -1.11 -38.48
C SER A 297 6.12 -1.93 -38.13
N LYS A 298 7.14 -1.86 -38.99
CA LYS A 298 8.43 -2.59 -38.88
C LYS A 298 9.37 -2.07 -37.78
N ARG A 299 9.24 -0.81 -37.37
CA ARG A 299 9.95 -0.22 -36.21
C ARG A 299 8.93 0.44 -35.31
N LYS A 300 8.89 0.05 -34.04
CA LYS A 300 7.98 0.61 -33.04
C LYS A 300 8.76 1.11 -31.86
N ARG A 301 8.41 2.30 -31.36
CA ARG A 301 8.96 2.81 -30.10
C ARG A 301 8.41 1.96 -28.94
N PRO A 302 9.13 1.82 -27.81
CA PRO A 302 8.64 1.07 -26.66
C PRO A 302 7.24 1.50 -26.18
N GLY A 303 6.93 2.80 -26.23
CA GLY A 303 5.61 3.33 -25.89
C GLY A 303 4.49 2.86 -26.84
N GLU A 304 4.77 2.76 -28.15
CA GLU A 304 3.82 2.26 -29.14
C GLU A 304 3.56 0.76 -28.97
N VAL A 305 4.60 -0.02 -28.65
CA VAL A 305 4.46 -1.44 -28.34
C VAL A 305 3.55 -1.64 -27.13
N PHE A 306 3.78 -0.89 -26.06
CA PHE A 306 2.95 -0.95 -24.86
C PHE A 306 1.50 -0.55 -25.15
N ARG A 307 1.29 0.50 -25.95
CA ARG A 307 -0.05 0.92 -26.40
C ARG A 307 -0.78 -0.18 -27.15
N ASN A 308 -0.10 -0.83 -28.10
CA ASN A 308 -0.68 -1.90 -28.90
C ASN A 308 -1.02 -3.12 -28.03
N ILE A 309 -0.15 -3.50 -27.08
CA ILE A 309 -0.45 -4.56 -26.11
C ILE A 309 -1.68 -4.21 -25.28
N ASN A 310 -1.80 -2.97 -24.79
CA ASN A 310 -2.95 -2.53 -24.00
C ASN A 310 -4.25 -2.58 -24.83
N LYS A 311 -4.22 -2.15 -26.10
CA LYS A 311 -5.37 -2.28 -27.02
C LYS A 311 -5.82 -3.74 -27.18
N LEU A 312 -4.88 -4.65 -27.42
CA LEU A 312 -5.17 -6.09 -27.54
C LEU A 312 -5.75 -6.65 -26.22
N GLN A 313 -5.22 -6.24 -25.07
CA GLN A 313 -5.75 -6.62 -23.77
C GLN A 313 -7.18 -6.11 -23.55
N ILE A 314 -7.46 -4.87 -23.90
CA ILE A 314 -8.81 -4.27 -23.81
C ILE A 314 -9.78 -5.04 -24.70
N CYS A 315 -9.39 -5.32 -25.94
CA CYS A 315 -10.18 -6.10 -26.89
C CYS A 315 -10.55 -7.48 -26.32
N CYS A 316 -9.63 -8.19 -25.65
CA CYS A 316 -9.91 -9.47 -24.98
C CYS A 316 -10.94 -9.38 -23.84
N ASN A 317 -11.24 -8.20 -23.31
CA ASN A 317 -12.26 -8.01 -22.29
C ASN A 317 -13.59 -7.61 -22.92
N HIS A 318 -13.58 -6.55 -23.73
CA HIS A 318 -14.75 -6.12 -24.50
C HIS A 318 -14.33 -5.11 -25.57
N HIS A 319 -14.78 -5.31 -26.82
CA HIS A 319 -14.36 -4.49 -27.96
C HIS A 319 -14.76 -3.00 -27.88
N ILE A 320 -15.97 -2.70 -27.38
CA ILE A 320 -16.45 -1.31 -27.19
C ILE A 320 -15.52 -0.44 -26.32
N LEU A 321 -14.74 -1.05 -25.43
CA LEU A 321 -13.79 -0.33 -24.60
C LEU A 321 -12.62 0.26 -25.39
N LEU A 322 -12.45 -0.11 -26.66
CA LEU A 322 -11.46 0.51 -27.56
C LEU A 322 -11.88 1.93 -27.95
N ASN A 323 -13.20 2.19 -28.08
CA ASN A 323 -13.75 3.46 -28.53
C ASN A 323 -13.74 4.54 -27.44
N THR A 324 -13.47 4.13 -26.20
CA THR A 324 -13.56 4.98 -25.02
C THR A 324 -12.20 5.36 -24.46
N ILE A 325 -11.12 4.95 -25.12
CA ILE A 325 -9.75 5.38 -24.83
C ILE A 325 -9.61 6.80 -25.38
N PRO A 326 -9.38 7.84 -24.54
CA PRO A 326 -9.07 9.16 -25.06
C PRO A 326 -7.77 9.08 -25.86
N ASP A 327 -7.76 9.60 -27.09
CA ASP A 327 -6.52 9.81 -27.86
C ASP A 327 -5.54 10.75 -27.12
N ALA A 328 -6.04 11.51 -26.13
CA ALA A 328 -5.37 12.62 -25.46
C ALA A 328 -4.37 12.25 -24.33
N ASP A 329 -4.25 10.99 -23.90
CA ASP A 329 -3.27 10.62 -22.86
C ASP A 329 -1.84 10.40 -23.41
N LEU A 330 -1.56 10.76 -24.68
CA LEU A 330 -0.28 10.48 -25.36
C LEU A 330 0.18 11.57 -26.36
N GLU A 331 0.15 12.86 -25.99
CA GLU A 331 0.86 13.90 -26.77
C GLU A 331 2.06 14.47 -26.01
N ASP A 332 3.25 13.93 -26.28
CA ASP A 332 4.47 14.74 -26.28
C ASP A 332 4.45 15.57 -27.58
N HIS A 333 4.26 16.89 -27.42
CA HIS A 333 4.37 17.96 -28.41
C HIS A 333 4.65 17.57 -29.88
N LYS A 334 3.66 17.80 -30.75
CA LYS A 334 3.78 18.68 -31.92
C LYS A 334 2.39 18.91 -32.55
N GLY A 335 2.03 20.18 -32.69
CA GLY A 335 0.72 20.59 -33.14
C GLY A 335 0.37 20.12 -34.56
N SER A 336 -0.82 19.53 -34.68
CA SER A 336 -1.69 19.71 -35.82
C SER A 336 -3.12 19.44 -35.35
N SER A 337 -3.94 20.49 -35.34
CA SER A 337 -5.35 20.43 -35.05
C SER A 337 -6.09 19.58 -36.08
N THR A 338 -6.51 18.38 -35.69
CA THR A 338 -7.62 17.67 -36.34
C THR A 338 -8.69 17.43 -35.28
N GLN A 339 -9.78 18.20 -35.38
CA GLN A 339 -11.01 17.99 -34.61
C GLN A 339 -11.59 16.63 -34.98
N GLY A 340 -11.28 15.60 -34.18
CA GLY A 340 -11.95 14.32 -34.19
C GLY A 340 -13.00 14.30 -33.08
N ASN A 341 -14.29 14.31 -33.45
CA ASN A 341 -15.40 14.11 -32.52
C ASN A 341 -15.31 12.72 -31.88
N SER A 342 -14.70 12.60 -30.70
CA SER A 342 -14.82 11.40 -29.87
C SER A 342 -16.22 11.41 -29.21
N SER A 343 -17.17 10.74 -29.85
CA SER A 343 -18.49 10.49 -29.29
C SER A 343 -18.34 9.64 -28.04
N LYS A 344 -18.41 10.27 -26.86
CA LYS A 344 -18.53 9.60 -25.57
C LYS A 344 -19.79 8.71 -25.60
N ILE A 345 -19.60 7.41 -25.79
CA ILE A 345 -20.68 6.42 -25.69
C ILE A 345 -21.24 6.51 -24.27
N THR A 346 -22.52 6.87 -24.15
CA THR A 346 -23.20 6.89 -22.86
C THR A 346 -23.59 5.45 -22.51
N LEU A 347 -22.81 4.83 -21.63
CA LEU A 347 -22.90 3.39 -21.33
C LEU A 347 -24.27 2.93 -20.78
N THR A 348 -25.14 3.86 -20.37
CA THR A 348 -26.45 3.58 -19.77
C THR A 348 -27.51 3.13 -20.77
N LEU A 349 -27.26 3.24 -22.08
CA LEU A 349 -28.19 2.84 -23.16
C LEU A 349 -27.72 1.59 -23.91
N LEU A 350 -26.71 0.86 -23.40
CA LEU A 350 -26.27 -0.37 -24.06
C LEU A 350 -27.23 -1.53 -23.78
N ASP A 351 -27.57 -2.25 -24.84
CA ASP A 351 -28.28 -3.52 -24.75
C ASP A 351 -27.42 -4.59 -24.08
N VAL A 352 -28.08 -5.46 -23.32
CA VAL A 352 -27.42 -6.57 -22.62
C VAL A 352 -26.79 -7.55 -23.61
N ALA A 353 -27.40 -7.72 -24.79
CA ALA A 353 -26.82 -8.50 -25.88
C ALA A 353 -25.40 -8.05 -26.21
N THR A 354 -25.15 -6.74 -26.18
CA THR A 354 -23.83 -6.17 -26.41
C THR A 354 -22.85 -6.54 -25.30
N CYS A 355 -23.26 -6.44 -24.02
CA CYS A 355 -22.42 -6.85 -22.89
C CYS A 355 -22.05 -8.35 -22.96
N MET A 356 -22.98 -9.18 -23.43
CA MET A 356 -22.81 -10.64 -23.54
C MET A 356 -21.86 -11.08 -24.64
N ILE A 357 -21.47 -10.18 -25.54
CA ILE A 357 -20.40 -10.45 -26.53
C ILE A 357 -19.09 -10.83 -25.82
N SER A 358 -18.83 -10.26 -24.64
CA SER A 358 -17.67 -10.64 -23.83
C SER A 358 -17.79 -12.07 -23.30
N SER A 359 -16.88 -12.95 -23.74
CA SER A 359 -16.75 -14.31 -23.21
C SER A 359 -16.53 -14.35 -21.69
N LYS A 360 -15.87 -13.32 -21.13
CA LYS A 360 -15.61 -13.20 -19.69
C LYS A 360 -16.87 -12.86 -18.90
N ILE A 361 -17.67 -11.91 -19.38
CA ILE A 361 -18.96 -11.56 -18.76
C ILE A 361 -19.91 -12.75 -18.83
N SER A 362 -20.02 -13.38 -20.01
CA SER A 362 -20.82 -14.58 -20.22
C SER A 362 -20.43 -15.72 -19.27
N HIS A 363 -19.13 -15.95 -19.10
CA HIS A 363 -18.63 -16.97 -18.18
C HIS A 363 -18.88 -16.61 -16.71
N LEU A 364 -18.68 -15.35 -16.30
CA LEU A 364 -18.98 -14.87 -14.95
C LEU A 364 -20.45 -15.10 -14.58
N LEU A 365 -21.37 -14.80 -15.49
CA LEU A 365 -22.80 -14.99 -15.26
C LEU A 365 -23.15 -16.46 -15.13
N LYS A 366 -22.65 -17.30 -16.03
CA LYS A 366 -22.88 -18.76 -15.98
C LYS A 366 -22.37 -19.37 -14.67
N SER A 367 -21.17 -19.00 -14.24
CA SER A 367 -20.59 -19.47 -12.98
C SER A 367 -21.35 -18.96 -11.75
N SER A 368 -21.74 -17.68 -11.75
CA SER A 368 -22.53 -17.08 -10.65
C SER A 368 -23.91 -17.73 -10.50
N LEU A 369 -24.61 -17.96 -11.62
CA LEU A 369 -25.91 -18.64 -11.62
C LEU A 369 -25.81 -20.10 -11.17
N LYS A 370 -24.76 -20.82 -11.63
CA LYS A 370 -24.51 -22.20 -11.21
C LYS A 370 -24.24 -22.30 -9.70
N ASN A 371 -23.51 -21.34 -9.14
CA ASN A 371 -23.23 -21.29 -7.70
C ASN A 371 -24.48 -21.02 -6.86
N LYS A 372 -25.41 -20.16 -7.34
CA LYS A 372 -26.71 -19.98 -6.69
C LYS A 372 -27.54 -21.26 -6.66
N GLN A 373 -27.46 -22.08 -7.71
CA GLN A 373 -28.21 -23.33 -7.82
C GLN A 373 -27.62 -24.46 -6.96
N SER A 374 -26.31 -24.47 -6.74
CA SER A 374 -25.63 -25.59 -6.07
C SER A 374 -25.73 -25.59 -4.53
N ASN A 375 -26.40 -24.60 -3.93
CA ASN A 375 -26.70 -24.50 -2.49
C ASN A 375 -25.46 -24.66 -1.57
N CYS A 376 -24.25 -24.43 -2.10
CA CYS A 376 -22.98 -24.70 -1.44
C CYS A 376 -22.57 -23.50 -0.56
N GLY A 377 -23.27 -23.32 0.56
CA GLY A 377 -23.01 -22.21 1.48
C GLY A 377 -23.15 -20.81 0.84
N GLN A 378 -23.04 -19.78 1.68
CA GLN A 378 -23.10 -18.41 1.18
C GLN A 378 -21.77 -18.03 0.53
N THR A 379 -21.74 -18.03 -0.80
CA THR A 379 -20.53 -17.65 -1.57
C THR A 379 -20.51 -16.13 -1.74
N LYS A 380 -19.44 -15.49 -1.27
CA LYS A 380 -19.20 -14.05 -1.42
C LYS A 380 -18.05 -13.85 -2.41
N LEU A 381 -18.41 -13.40 -3.62
CA LEU A 381 -17.52 -13.28 -4.77
C LEU A 381 -17.08 -11.83 -4.97
N VAL A 382 -15.77 -11.61 -5.18
CA VAL A 382 -15.22 -10.33 -5.61
C VAL A 382 -14.67 -10.44 -7.04
N VAL A 383 -15.15 -9.58 -7.93
CA VAL A 383 -14.72 -9.46 -9.33
C VAL A 383 -13.81 -8.25 -9.49
N TYR A 384 -12.58 -8.49 -9.92
CA TYR A 384 -11.57 -7.48 -10.13
C TYR A 384 -11.31 -7.21 -11.61
N THR A 385 -11.26 -5.93 -11.98
CA THR A 385 -10.79 -5.47 -13.31
C THR A 385 -9.97 -4.19 -13.19
N GLN A 386 -9.09 -3.95 -14.16
CA GLN A 386 -8.33 -2.72 -14.25
C GLN A 386 -9.14 -1.56 -14.84
N TRP A 387 -10.13 -1.84 -15.70
CA TRP A 387 -10.88 -0.83 -16.44
C TRP A 387 -12.24 -0.54 -15.78
N THR A 388 -12.47 0.73 -15.44
CA THR A 388 -13.70 1.20 -14.79
C THR A 388 -14.93 1.03 -15.67
N GLN A 389 -14.81 1.25 -16.97
CA GLN A 389 -15.91 1.06 -17.93
C GLN A 389 -16.29 -0.42 -18.08
N PHE A 390 -15.32 -1.35 -17.94
CA PHE A 390 -15.63 -2.76 -17.92
C PHE A 390 -16.42 -3.15 -16.66
N LEU A 391 -16.18 -2.48 -15.51
CA LEU A 391 -17.04 -2.64 -14.33
C LEU A 391 -18.48 -2.27 -14.64
N SER A 392 -18.70 -1.17 -15.37
CA SER A 392 -20.04 -0.73 -15.76
C SER A 392 -20.73 -1.77 -16.64
N LEU A 393 -20.03 -2.34 -17.63
CA LEU A 393 -20.57 -3.40 -18.49
C LEU A 393 -20.94 -4.66 -17.69
N ILE A 394 -20.07 -5.07 -16.75
CA ILE A 394 -20.36 -6.19 -15.84
C ILE A 394 -21.59 -5.87 -14.98
N GLY A 395 -21.68 -4.66 -14.43
CA GLY A 395 -22.80 -4.21 -13.60
C GLY A 395 -24.14 -4.23 -14.34
N ILE A 396 -24.17 -3.74 -15.60
CA ILE A 396 -25.37 -3.78 -16.46
C ILE A 396 -25.80 -5.22 -16.71
N ALA A 397 -24.85 -6.10 -17.06
CA ALA A 397 -25.14 -7.50 -17.33
C ALA A 397 -25.67 -8.24 -16.08
N LEU A 398 -25.10 -7.98 -14.90
CA LEU A 398 -25.56 -8.54 -13.63
C LEU A 398 -26.95 -8.05 -13.24
N ALA A 399 -27.21 -6.74 -13.37
CA ALA A 399 -28.51 -6.15 -13.05
C ALA A 399 -29.64 -6.73 -13.91
N HIS A 400 -29.41 -6.90 -15.22
CA HIS A 400 -30.39 -7.50 -16.12
C HIS A 400 -30.70 -8.96 -15.76
N HIS A 401 -29.72 -9.71 -15.25
CA HIS A 401 -29.93 -11.08 -14.76
C HIS A 401 -30.39 -11.15 -13.30
N SER A 402 -30.84 -10.03 -12.71
CA SER A 402 -31.32 -9.95 -11.32
C SER A 402 -30.28 -10.46 -10.29
N ILE A 403 -29.00 -10.25 -10.56
CA ILE A 403 -27.91 -10.55 -9.62
C ILE A 403 -27.54 -9.26 -8.90
N LEU A 404 -27.86 -9.19 -7.61
CA LEU A 404 -27.49 -8.07 -6.76
C LEU A 404 -25.97 -8.01 -6.58
N SER A 405 -25.40 -6.87 -6.96
CA SER A 405 -23.96 -6.62 -6.83
C SER A 405 -23.67 -5.25 -6.24
N ALA A 406 -22.68 -5.17 -5.36
CA ALA A 406 -22.08 -3.93 -4.92
C ALA A 406 -20.98 -3.50 -5.90
N GLN A 407 -20.72 -2.19 -6.01
CA GLN A 407 -19.67 -1.66 -6.89
C GLN A 407 -18.74 -0.70 -6.15
N ILE A 408 -17.43 -0.85 -6.40
CA ILE A 408 -16.39 0.04 -5.90
C ILE A 408 -15.49 0.45 -7.07
N ASN A 409 -15.42 1.75 -7.33
CA ASN A 409 -14.51 2.33 -8.32
C ASN A 409 -14.00 3.69 -7.83
N GLY A 410 -12.93 4.19 -8.45
CA GLY A 410 -12.27 5.42 -8.02
C GLY A 410 -13.07 6.70 -8.21
N THR A 411 -14.22 6.64 -8.89
CA THR A 411 -15.11 7.80 -9.14
C THR A 411 -16.24 7.93 -8.14
N ILE A 412 -16.56 6.87 -7.39
CA ILE A 412 -17.59 6.90 -6.34
C ILE A 412 -17.02 7.60 -5.09
N THR A 413 -17.85 8.41 -4.42
CA THR A 413 -17.48 9.09 -3.17
C THR A 413 -17.20 8.09 -2.05
N GLU A 414 -16.34 8.46 -1.09
CA GLU A 414 -15.96 7.58 0.02
C GLU A 414 -17.16 7.07 0.82
N GLN A 415 -18.12 7.95 1.12
CA GLN A 415 -19.36 7.58 1.83
C GLN A 415 -20.20 6.56 1.05
N ALA A 416 -20.27 6.69 -0.28
CA ALA A 416 -21.01 5.74 -1.11
C ALA A 416 -20.26 4.40 -1.26
N GLN A 417 -18.92 4.43 -1.29
CA GLN A 417 -18.11 3.20 -1.26
C GLN A 417 -18.30 2.43 0.06
N GLU A 418 -18.31 3.14 1.20
CA GLU A 418 -18.54 2.54 2.53
C GLU A 418 -19.92 1.88 2.60
N LYS A 419 -20.97 2.58 2.14
CA LYS A 419 -22.33 2.01 2.04
C LYS A 419 -22.40 0.78 1.13
N SER A 420 -21.73 0.82 -0.03
CA SER A 420 -21.65 -0.34 -0.93
C SER A 420 -20.96 -1.54 -0.28
N LEU A 421 -19.89 -1.30 0.49
CA LEU A 421 -19.20 -2.32 1.26
C LEU A 421 -20.09 -2.89 2.38
N GLU A 422 -20.74 -2.03 3.17
CA GLU A 422 -21.67 -2.45 4.21
C GLU A 422 -22.82 -3.30 3.64
N ASN A 423 -23.37 -2.91 2.49
CA ASN A 423 -24.36 -3.72 1.78
C ASN A 423 -23.77 -5.09 1.41
N PHE A 424 -22.55 -5.16 0.88
CA PHE A 424 -21.89 -6.43 0.58
C PHE A 424 -21.59 -7.28 1.84
N PHE A 425 -21.27 -6.68 2.98
CA PHE A 425 -21.03 -7.42 4.23
C PHE A 425 -22.32 -7.96 4.86
N ASN A 426 -23.34 -7.10 4.96
CA ASN A 426 -24.51 -7.37 5.80
C ASN A 426 -25.69 -7.95 5.01
N ASN A 427 -25.80 -7.67 3.71
CA ASN A 427 -26.91 -8.17 2.89
C ASN A 427 -26.60 -9.58 2.39
N SER A 428 -27.47 -10.53 2.74
CA SER A 428 -27.31 -11.91 2.31
C SER A 428 -27.54 -12.13 0.83
N GLU A 429 -28.36 -11.30 0.19
CA GLU A 429 -28.68 -11.39 -1.24
C GLU A 429 -27.61 -10.76 -2.14
N CYS A 430 -26.80 -9.85 -1.58
CA CYS A 430 -25.69 -9.22 -2.29
C CYS A 430 -24.43 -10.08 -2.22
N GLU A 431 -24.34 -11.09 -3.07
CA GLU A 431 -23.24 -12.07 -3.07
C GLU A 431 -22.03 -11.63 -3.89
N LEU A 432 -22.15 -10.57 -4.70
CA LEU A 432 -21.12 -10.16 -5.65
C LEU A 432 -20.66 -8.72 -5.42
N LEU A 433 -19.35 -8.51 -5.35
CA LEU A 433 -18.71 -7.19 -5.32
C LEU A 433 -17.86 -6.99 -6.57
N ILE A 434 -18.13 -5.97 -7.37
CA ILE A 434 -17.30 -5.61 -8.53
C ILE A 434 -16.41 -4.43 -8.15
N ALA A 435 -15.10 -4.61 -8.26
CA ALA A 435 -14.13 -3.62 -7.80
C ALA A 435 -13.01 -3.36 -8.82
N SER A 436 -12.57 -2.10 -8.93
CA SER A 436 -11.35 -1.80 -9.69
C SER A 436 -10.12 -2.24 -8.91
N ILE A 437 -9.15 -2.89 -9.57
CA ILE A 437 -7.90 -3.35 -8.94
C ILE A 437 -7.16 -2.18 -8.28
N THR A 438 -7.15 -1.03 -8.93
CA THR A 438 -6.54 0.21 -8.42
C THR A 438 -7.27 0.81 -7.22
N THR A 439 -8.56 0.51 -7.05
CA THR A 439 -9.38 1.05 -5.96
C THR A 439 -9.42 0.15 -4.76
N ALA A 440 -9.56 -1.15 -4.99
CA ALA A 440 -9.71 -2.15 -3.95
C ALA A 440 -8.40 -2.90 -3.64
N GLY A 441 -7.30 -2.62 -4.35
CA GLY A 441 -5.97 -3.18 -4.06
C GLY A 441 -5.25 -2.53 -2.87
N THR A 442 -5.74 -1.41 -2.35
CA THR A 442 -5.16 -0.73 -1.18
C THR A 442 -6.20 -0.54 -0.08
N GLY A 443 -5.94 -1.12 1.10
CA GLY A 443 -6.60 -0.69 2.33
C GLY A 443 -8.05 -1.13 2.60
N LEU A 444 -8.70 -1.87 1.71
CA LEU A 444 -10.06 -2.39 1.97
C LEU A 444 -10.02 -3.74 2.69
N ASN A 445 -10.76 -3.85 3.79
CA ASN A 445 -10.87 -5.08 4.57
C ASN A 445 -12.04 -5.94 4.09
N ILE A 446 -11.84 -6.80 3.09
CA ILE A 446 -12.90 -7.63 2.48
C ILE A 446 -12.83 -9.08 3.00
N THR A 447 -12.96 -9.26 4.31
CA THR A 447 -12.81 -10.58 4.99
C THR A 447 -13.97 -11.53 4.80
N CYS A 448 -15.15 -11.04 4.39
CA CYS A 448 -16.32 -11.89 4.12
C CYS A 448 -16.22 -12.65 2.79
N ALA A 449 -15.35 -12.22 1.88
CA ALA A 449 -15.21 -12.83 0.57
C ALA A 449 -14.44 -14.15 0.63
N ASN A 450 -14.95 -15.17 -0.05
CA ASN A 450 -14.34 -16.50 -0.14
C ASN A 450 -13.96 -16.89 -1.57
N MET A 451 -14.36 -16.11 -2.58
CA MET A 451 -14.01 -16.34 -3.98
C MET A 451 -13.62 -15.04 -4.70
N PHE A 452 -12.61 -15.12 -5.56
CA PHE A 452 -12.06 -13.97 -6.29
C PHE A 452 -11.94 -14.27 -7.78
N TYR A 453 -12.52 -13.42 -8.62
CA TYR A 453 -12.42 -13.50 -10.08
C TYR A 453 -11.58 -12.34 -10.61
N LEU A 454 -10.47 -12.68 -11.25
CA LEU A 454 -9.56 -11.70 -11.86
C LEU A 454 -9.81 -11.69 -13.36
N MET A 455 -10.52 -10.66 -13.83
CA MET A 455 -10.89 -10.54 -15.25
C MET A 455 -9.71 -10.19 -16.14
N VAL A 456 -8.66 -9.66 -15.56
CA VAL A 456 -7.48 -9.20 -16.28
C VAL A 456 -6.27 -9.92 -15.72
N ARG A 457 -5.50 -10.55 -16.59
CA ARG A 457 -4.13 -10.91 -16.25
C ARG A 457 -3.34 -9.61 -16.28
N GLY A 458 -3.29 -8.92 -15.14
CA GLY A 458 -2.29 -7.87 -14.93
C GLY A 458 -0.90 -8.45 -15.22
N PRO A 459 0.13 -7.62 -15.47
CA PRO A 459 1.50 -8.11 -15.50
C PRO A 459 1.74 -8.98 -14.24
N PRO A 460 2.58 -10.01 -14.32
CA PRO A 460 2.78 -11.01 -13.26
C PRO A 460 3.16 -10.42 -11.88
N LYS A 461 3.40 -9.11 -11.81
CA LYS A 461 3.65 -8.29 -10.62
C LYS A 461 2.52 -8.27 -9.57
N PHE A 462 1.26 -8.58 -9.93
CA PHE A 462 0.18 -8.82 -8.94
C PHE A 462 0.20 -10.25 -8.36
N TYR A 463 0.97 -11.15 -8.98
CA TYR A 463 0.99 -12.59 -8.70
C TYR A 463 2.33 -13.09 -8.18
N TYR A 464 3.35 -12.24 -8.05
CA TYR A 464 4.58 -12.64 -7.38
C TYR A 464 4.35 -12.67 -5.88
N ASP A 465 3.99 -13.87 -5.43
CA ASP A 465 4.40 -14.43 -4.16
C ASP A 465 5.83 -13.95 -3.86
N PHE A 466 5.95 -13.12 -2.83
CA PHE A 466 7.20 -12.53 -2.34
C PHE A 466 8.28 -13.60 -2.03
N ARG A 467 7.90 -14.88 -2.01
CA ARG A 467 8.76 -16.03 -1.76
C ARG A 467 10.02 -16.07 -2.63
N THR A 468 9.98 -15.66 -3.90
CA THR A 468 11.13 -15.85 -4.80
C THR A 468 12.27 -14.85 -4.63
N LEU A 469 12.02 -13.68 -4.04
CA LEU A 469 13.05 -12.66 -3.81
C LEU A 469 13.55 -12.62 -2.36
N THR A 470 12.73 -12.99 -1.38
CA THR A 470 13.15 -13.02 0.02
C THR A 470 13.53 -14.38 0.57
N SER A 471 13.34 -15.48 -0.18
CA SER A 471 14.07 -16.73 0.11
C SER A 471 15.60 -16.56 0.02
N LYS A 472 16.07 -15.47 -0.60
CA LYS A 472 17.50 -15.11 -0.66
C LYS A 472 17.99 -14.21 0.48
N PHE A 473 17.11 -13.68 1.34
CA PHE A 473 17.48 -12.69 2.34
C PHE A 473 16.73 -12.92 3.67
N PRO A 474 17.29 -13.74 4.59
CA PRO A 474 16.72 -13.91 5.91
C PRO A 474 16.92 -12.62 6.73
N GLY A 475 15.83 -11.92 7.01
CA GLY A 475 15.83 -10.84 8.02
C GLY A 475 16.03 -11.43 9.42
N ALA A 476 16.52 -10.61 10.35
CA ALA A 476 16.79 -11.00 11.74
C ALA A 476 15.59 -11.70 12.37
N GLN A 477 15.74 -13.01 12.59
CA GLN A 477 14.95 -13.71 13.58
C GLN A 477 15.50 -13.23 14.93
N LEU A 478 14.76 -12.37 15.63
CA LEU A 478 14.96 -12.19 17.06
C LEU A 478 14.58 -13.53 17.70
N GLU A 479 15.57 -14.33 18.05
CA GLU A 479 15.33 -15.46 18.93
C GLU A 479 14.77 -14.92 20.26
N PRO A 480 13.73 -15.56 20.82
CA PRO A 480 13.29 -15.22 22.15
C PRO A 480 14.43 -15.54 23.11
N SER A 481 15.04 -14.49 23.69
CA SER A 481 15.91 -14.61 24.85
C SER A 481 15.22 -15.49 25.90
N GLN A 482 15.86 -16.61 26.25
CA GLN A 482 15.51 -17.41 27.43
C GLN A 482 15.60 -16.55 28.70
#